data_AF-A0A2E5WRV6-F1
#
_entry.id   AF-A0A2E5WRV6-F1
#
_cell.length_a   1.000
_cell.length_b   1.000
_cell.length_c   1.000
_cell.angle_alpha   90.00
_cell.angle_beta   90.00
_cell.angle_gamma   90.00
#
_symmetry.space_group_name_H-M   'P 1'
#
loop_
_entity.id
_entity.type
_entity.pdbx_description
1 polymer ?
#
loop_
_entity_poly.entity_id
_entity_poly.type
_entity_poly.pdbx_seq_one_letter_code
_entity_poly.pdbx_strand_id
1 'polypeptide(L)' 'ITPEQAELPMPTLTHPEQQVFNVLTHEEMQQDEIIRRSELPAAQVSVALLQLEMKRLIKQHPGRLFARV' A
#
# COMPACT_ATOMS: atom_id res chain seq x y z
N ILE A 1 -7.70 -9.62 34.41
CA ILE A 1 -6.81 -9.74 33.24
C ILE A 1 -7.55 -9.23 32.02
N THR A 2 -7.40 -7.95 31.70
CA THR A 2 -7.92 -7.37 30.46
C THR A 2 -6.93 -7.76 29.37
N PRO A 3 -7.33 -8.37 28.25
CA PRO A 3 -6.40 -8.63 27.17
C PRO A 3 -5.99 -7.28 26.58
N GLU A 4 -4.77 -6.84 26.88
CA GLU A 4 -4.06 -5.85 26.07
C GLU A 4 -4.08 -6.38 24.63
N GLN A 5 -4.95 -5.80 23.81
CA GLN A 5 -4.85 -5.89 22.37
C GLN A 5 -3.47 -5.33 22.05
N ALA A 6 -2.53 -6.22 21.77
CA ALA A 6 -1.19 -5.84 21.34
C ALA A 6 -1.34 -4.96 20.09
N GLU A 7 -1.24 -3.65 20.29
CA GLU A 7 -1.11 -2.68 19.21
C GLU A 7 0.19 -3.04 18.50
N LEU A 8 0.09 -3.86 17.45
CA LEU A 8 1.24 -4.11 16.59
C LEU A 8 1.73 -2.74 16.12
N PRO A 9 2.99 -2.38 16.39
CA PRO A 9 3.50 -1.07 16.01
C PRO A 9 3.30 -0.93 14.51
N MET A 10 2.60 0.13 14.09
CA MET A 10 2.37 0.38 12.68
C MET A 10 3.73 0.45 11.99
N PRO A 11 3.95 -0.35 10.92
CA PRO A 11 5.24 -0.36 10.25
C PRO A 11 5.55 1.04 9.74
N THR A 12 6.76 1.53 10.01
CA THR A 12 7.19 2.82 9.48
C THR A 12 7.24 2.74 7.96
N LEU A 13 6.58 3.69 7.30
CA LEU A 13 6.55 3.79 5.85
C LEU A 13 7.59 4.78 5.35
N THR A 14 8.30 4.42 4.29
CA THR A 14 9.16 5.37 3.56
C THR A 14 8.31 6.40 2.81
N HIS A 15 8.91 7.50 2.35
CA HIS A 15 8.16 8.53 1.61
C HIS A 15 7.40 7.97 0.37
N PRO A 16 8.03 7.14 -0.51
CA PRO A 16 7.30 6.52 -1.62
C PRO A 16 6.16 5.59 -1.18
N GLU A 17 6.38 4.81 -0.12
CA GLU A 17 5.34 3.93 0.44
C GLU A 17 4.16 4.73 0.97
N GLN A 18 4.40 5.83 1.69
CA GLN A 18 3.34 6.71 2.18
C GLN A 18 2.55 7.32 1.03
N GLN A 19 3.22 7.84 0.00
CA GLN A 19 2.56 8.44 -1.17
C GLN A 19 1.66 7.43 -1.89
N VAL A 20 2.18 6.24 -2.18
CA VAL A 20 1.40 5.16 -2.80
C VAL A 20 0.24 4.72 -1.90
N PHE A 21 0.51 4.52 -0.60
CA PHE A 21 -0.49 4.10 0.34
C PHE A 21 -1.63 5.11 0.45
N ASN A 22 -1.32 6.41 0.52
CA ASN A 22 -2.29 7.51 0.65
C ASN A 22 -3.26 7.59 -0.53
N VAL A 23 -2.82 7.21 -1.73
CA VAL A 23 -3.65 7.17 -2.94
C VAL A 23 -4.61 5.98 -2.95
N LEU A 24 -4.17 4.84 -2.43
CA LEU A 24 -4.97 3.61 -2.41
C LEU A 24 -6.20 3.76 -1.51
N THR A 25 -7.26 3.03 -1.84
CA THR A 25 -8.47 2.89 -1.01
C THR A 25 -8.73 1.40 -0.76
N HIS A 26 -9.87 1.06 -0.13
CA HIS A 26 -10.31 -0.34 -0.01
C HIS A 26 -10.95 -0.86 -1.31
N GLU A 27 -11.04 -0.04 -2.36
CA GLU A 27 -11.50 -0.44 -3.69
C GLU A 27 -10.30 -0.78 -4.58
N GLU A 28 -10.51 -1.71 -5.51
CA GLU A 28 -9.48 -2.17 -6.46
C GLU A 28 -9.08 -1.03 -7.42
N MET A 29 -7.80 -0.70 -7.45
CA MET A 29 -7.23 0.35 -8.29
C MET A 29 -6.14 -0.20 -9.21
N GLN A 30 -6.12 0.24 -10.47
CA GLN A 30 -5.08 -0.17 -11.41
C GLN A 30 -3.73 0.49 -11.10
N GLN A 31 -2.64 -0.23 -11.37
CA GLN A 31 -1.29 0.29 -11.18
C GLN A 31 -1.05 1.62 -11.92
N ASP A 32 -1.55 1.78 -13.14
CA ASP A 32 -1.40 3.02 -13.92
C ASP A 32 -2.10 4.21 -13.28
N GLU A 33 -3.24 3.98 -12.62
CA GLU A 33 -3.96 5.02 -11.88
C GLU A 33 -3.19 5.43 -10.61
N ILE A 34 -2.63 4.46 -9.90
CA ILE A 34 -1.78 4.70 -8.73
C ILE A 34 -0.55 5.51 -9.12
N ILE A 35 0.07 5.20 -10.27
CA ILE A 35 1.21 5.95 -10.82
C ILE A 35 0.85 7.41 -11.05
N ARG A 36 -0.28 7.68 -11.72
CA ARG A 36 -0.74 9.05 -11.99
C ARG A 36 -1.04 9.83 -10.71
N ARG A 37 -1.73 9.20 -9.76
CA ARG A 37 -2.21 9.87 -8.53
C ARG A 37 -1.13 10.04 -7.46
N SER A 38 -0.13 9.16 -7.42
CA SER A 38 1.00 9.26 -6.47
C SER A 38 2.07 10.25 -6.94
N GLU A 39 2.03 10.66 -8.21
CA GLU A 39 3.04 11.52 -8.84
C GLU A 39 4.47 10.95 -8.76
N LEU A 40 4.57 9.62 -8.65
CA LEU A 40 5.83 8.89 -8.58
C LEU A 40 6.16 8.18 -9.89
N PRO A 41 7.45 7.98 -10.20
CA PRO A 41 7.86 7.13 -11.33
C PRO A 41 7.33 5.70 -11.19
N ALA A 42 6.93 5.08 -12.31
CA ALA A 42 6.35 3.73 -12.34
C ALA A 42 7.20 2.66 -11.61
N ALA A 43 8.54 2.77 -11.71
CA ALA A 43 9.46 1.89 -11.00
C ALA A 43 9.38 2.06 -9.48
N GLN A 44 9.28 3.29 -8.98
CA GLN A 44 9.14 3.56 -7.54
C GLN A 44 7.78 3.06 -7.03
N VAL A 45 6.72 3.24 -7.80
CA VAL A 45 5.38 2.73 -7.45
C VAL A 45 5.38 1.21 -7.36
N SER A 46 6.01 0.52 -8.32
CA SER A 46 6.13 -0.94 -8.32
C SER A 46 6.85 -1.45 -7.08
N VAL A 47 7.95 -0.80 -6.69
CA VAL A 47 8.70 -1.16 -5.47
C VAL A 47 7.87 -0.87 -4.22
N ALA A 48 7.23 0.30 -4.14
CA ALA A 48 6.39 0.67 -3.00
C ALA A 48 5.20 -0.27 -2.82
N LEU A 49 4.51 -0.66 -3.89
CA LEU A 49 3.42 -1.63 -3.85
C LEU A 49 3.89 -2.99 -3.30
N LEU A 50 5.04 -3.49 -3.79
CA LEU A 50 5.63 -4.72 -3.29
C LEU A 50 5.95 -4.62 -1.78
N GLN A 51 6.57 -3.52 -1.33
CA GLN A 51 6.90 -3.34 0.08
C GLN A 51 5.65 -3.24 0.96
N LEU A 52 4.61 -2.52 0.50
CA LEU A 52 3.33 -2.41 1.21
C LEU A 52 2.60 -3.76 1.30
N GLU A 53 2.68 -4.59 0.26
CA GLU A 53 2.12 -5.95 0.27
C GLU A 53 2.87 -6.86 1.25
N MET A 54 4.21 -6.78 1.27
CA MET A 54 5.03 -7.50 2.27
C MET A 54 4.71 -7.06 3.71
N LYS A 55 4.37 -5.78 3.89
CA LYS A 55 3.88 -5.21 5.17
C LYS A 55 2.42 -5.56 5.47
N ARG A 56 1.72 -6.28 4.58
CA ARG A 56 0.29 -6.65 4.68
C ARG A 56 -0.66 -5.46 4.82
N LEU A 57 -0.28 -4.31 4.27
CA LEU A 57 -1.11 -3.10 4.28
C LEU A 57 -1.99 -2.99 3.04
N ILE A 58 -1.61 -3.71 1.98
CA ILE A 58 -2.35 -3.77 0.72
C ILE A 58 -2.36 -5.22 0.22
N LYS A 59 -3.23 -5.51 -0.74
CA LYS A 59 -3.32 -6.78 -1.45
C LYS A 59 -3.31 -6.54 -2.95
N GLN A 60 -2.63 -7.40 -3.69
CA GLN A 60 -2.74 -7.48 -5.14
C GLN A 60 -3.86 -8.47 -5.55
N HIS A 61 -4.64 -8.07 -6.54
CA HIS A 61 -5.70 -8.84 -7.17
C HIS A 61 -5.32 -9.23 -8.62
N PRO A 62 -5.98 -10.25 -9.21
CA PRO A 62 -5.83 -10.58 -10.61
C PRO A 62 -6.02 -9.35 -11.51
N GLY A 63 -5.20 -9.24 -12.55
CA GLY A 63 -5.22 -8.06 -13.43
C GLY A 63 -4.39 -6.86 -12.94
N ARG A 64 -3.50 -7.04 -11.95
CA ARG A 64 -2.64 -5.97 -11.38
C ARG A 64 -3.46 -4.84 -10.76
N LEU A 65 -4.50 -5.24 -10.04
CA LEU A 65 -5.33 -4.36 -9.22
C LEU A 65 -4.82 -4.38 -7.78
N PHE A 66 -4.90 -3.25 -7.07
CA PHE A 66 -4.42 -3.12 -5.70
C PHE A 66 -5.45 -2.43 -4.82
N ALA A 67 -5.59 -2.87 -3.58
CA ALA A 67 -6.47 -2.28 -2.57
C ALA A 67 -5.84 -2.39 -1.18
N ARG A 68 -6.21 -1.50 -0.26
CA ARG A 68 -5.84 -1.59 1.16
C ARG A 68 -6.48 -2.81 1.82
N VAL A 69 -5.80 -3.35 2.83
CA VAL A 69 -6.27 -4.45 3.69
C VAL A 69 -6.96 -3.90 4.93
#